data_AF-A0A966JGP5-F1
#
_entry.id   AF-A0A966JGP5-F1
#
_cell.length_a   1.000
_cell.length_b   1.000
_cell.length_c   1.000
_cell.angle_alpha   90.00
_cell.angle_beta   90.00
_cell.angle_gamma   90.00
#
_symmetry.space_group_name_H-M   'P 1'
#
loop_
_entity.id
_entity.type
_entity.pdbx_description
1 polymer ?
#
loop_
_entity_poly.entity_id
_entity_poly.type
_entity_poly.pdbx_seq_one_letter_code
_entity_poly.pdbx_strand_id
1 'polypeptide(L)' 'MLLSDRDILAQIKAGRVGCEPFHEAMIQPSSVDVRLDKYFRVFENHKYSVIDPSIEQAEL' A
#
# COMPACT_ATOMS: atom_id res chain seq x y z
N MET A 1 1.41 18.23 -8.04
CA MET A 1 2.83 18.13 -8.41
C MET A 1 3.28 16.71 -8.08
N LEU A 2 3.87 15.99 -9.04
CA LEU A 2 4.48 14.67 -8.81
C LEU A 2 5.98 14.84 -8.51
N LEU A 3 6.51 13.97 -7.66
CA LEU A 3 7.95 13.93 -7.37
C LEU A 3 8.68 13.20 -8.51
N SER A 4 9.83 13.72 -8.90
CA SER A 4 10.76 12.98 -9.77
C SER A 4 11.42 11.84 -9.01
N ASP A 5 11.97 10.86 -9.72
CA ASP A 5 12.88 9.83 -9.18
C ASP A 5 13.93 10.40 -8.21
N ARG A 6 14.58 11.50 -8.58
CA ARG A 6 15.61 12.17 -7.77
C ARG A 6 15.03 12.71 -6.47
N ASP A 7 13.85 13.32 -6.53
CA ASP A 7 13.20 13.87 -5.36
C ASP A 7 12.68 12.76 -4.44
N ILE A 8 12.09 11.70 -5.01
CA ILE A 8 11.68 10.49 -4.28
C ILE A 8 12.86 9.94 -3.48
N LEU A 9 13.99 9.72 -4.15
CA LEU A 9 15.20 9.21 -3.50
C LEU A 9 15.69 10.15 -2.39
N ALA A 10 15.62 11.46 -2.61
CA ALA A 10 16.00 12.46 -1.61
C ALA A 10 15.07 12.43 -0.37
N GLN A 11 13.76 12.22 -0.56
CA GLN A 11 12.80 12.11 0.55
C GLN A 11 13.03 10.84 1.39
N ILE A 12 13.30 9.71 0.72
CA ILE A 12 13.60 8.42 1.37
C ILE A 12 14.91 8.54 2.16
N LYS A 13 15.98 9.06 1.55
CA LYS A 13 17.28 9.29 2.23
C LYS A 13 17.17 10.26 3.41
N ALA A 14 16.30 11.27 3.31
CA ALA A 14 16.04 12.21 4.39
C ALA A 14 15.15 11.64 5.51
N GLY A 15 14.66 10.40 5.37
CA GLY A 15 13.77 9.76 6.35
C GLY A 15 12.38 10.40 6.44
N ARG A 16 12.02 11.30 5.53
CA ARG A 16 10.69 11.94 5.49
C ARG A 16 9.63 11.00 4.91
N VAL A 17 10.06 10.06 4.06
CA VAL A 17 9.23 8.99 3.51
C VAL A 17 9.83 7.65 3.91
N GLY A 18 9.05 6.84 4.61
CA GLY A 18 9.44 5.46 4.95
C GLY A 18 9.07 4.49 3.83
N CYS A 19 10.03 3.66 3.42
CA CYS A 19 9.79 2.53 2.54
C CYS A 19 10.63 1.37 3.07
N GLU A 20 9.98 0.31 3.55
CA GLU A 20 10.68 -0.84 4.11
C GLU A 20 9.97 -2.13 3.68
N PRO A 21 10.65 -3.09 3.03
CA PRO A 21 12.05 -3.03 2.57
C PRO A 21 12.24 -2.22 1.29
N PHE A 22 13.17 -1.25 1.29
CA PHE A 22 13.48 -0.40 0.14
C PHE A 22 14.50 -1.04 -0.83
N HIS A 23 14.26 -0.92 -2.13
CA HIS A 23 15.17 -1.36 -3.20
C HIS A 23 15.26 -0.25 -4.24
N GLU A 24 16.44 0.35 -4.44
CA GLU A 24 16.63 1.49 -5.36
C GLU A 24 16.27 1.15 -6.81
N ALA A 25 16.42 -0.11 -7.22
CA ALA A 25 16.01 -0.60 -8.55
C ALA A 25 14.50 -0.51 -8.83
N MET A 26 13.67 -0.27 -7.80
CA MET A 26 12.22 -0.10 -7.94
C MET A 26 11.81 1.36 -8.19
N ILE A 27 12.76 2.30 -8.18
CA ILE A 27 12.46 3.71 -8.49
C ILE A 27 12.25 3.86 -9.99
N GLN A 28 11.13 4.49 -10.35
CA GLN A 28 10.74 4.87 -11.70
C GLN A 28 10.76 6.41 -11.82
N PRO A 29 10.68 7.00 -13.02
CA PRO A 29 10.87 8.45 -13.24
C PRO A 29 9.99 9.37 -12.37
N SER A 30 8.83 8.88 -11.91
CA SER A 30 7.96 9.62 -10.98
C SER A 30 7.15 8.70 -10.05
N SER A 31 7.65 7.49 -9.76
CA SER A 31 6.97 6.52 -8.89
C SER A 31 7.95 5.52 -8.28
N VAL A 32 7.46 4.63 -7.41
CA VAL A 32 8.20 3.47 -6.89
C VAL A 32 7.34 2.24 -7.09
N ASP A 33 7.89 1.20 -7.72
CA ASP A 33 7.21 -0.08 -7.88
C ASP A 33 7.00 -0.76 -6.52
N VAL A 34 5.83 -1.36 -6.31
CA VAL A 34 5.46 -2.06 -5.07
C VAL A 34 5.30 -3.55 -5.30
N ARG A 35 5.41 -4.34 -4.22
CA ARG A 35 5.28 -5.79 -4.25
C ARG A 35 4.00 -6.23 -3.54
N LEU A 36 3.42 -7.32 -4.01
CA LEU A 36 2.27 -7.95 -3.38
C LEU A 36 2.72 -8.72 -2.13
N ASP A 37 1.98 -8.58 -1.04
CA ASP A 37 2.18 -9.41 0.15
C ASP A 37 1.42 -10.75 0.02
N LYS A 38 1.74 -11.70 0.90
CA LYS A 38 1.18 -13.05 0.90
C LYS A 38 -0.20 -13.16 1.54
N TYR A 39 -0.69 -12.13 2.23
CA TYR A 39 -1.96 -12.16 2.94
C TYR A 39 -3.11 -11.64 2.06
N PHE A 40 -4.19 -12.41 2.02
CA PHE A 40 -5.40 -12.06 1.29
C PHE A 40 -6.59 -12.13 2.25
N ARG A 41 -7.50 -11.18 2.14
CA ARG A 41 -8.81 -11.21 2.82
C ARG A 41 -9.86 -11.67 1.83
N VAL A 42 -10.70 -12.62 2.27
CA VAL A 42 -11.80 -13.17 1.48
C VAL A 42 -13.12 -12.88 2.19
N PHE A 43 -14.19 -12.68 1.43
CA PHE A 43 -15.53 -12.49 1.97
C PHE A 43 -16.25 -13.83 2.06
N GLU A 44 -16.85 -14.10 3.22
CA GLU A 44 -17.75 -15.22 3.41
C GLU A 44 -19.19 -14.84 3.01
N ASN A 45 -19.42 -14.70 1.70
CA ASN A 45 -20.68 -14.18 1.15
C ASN A 45 -21.94 -14.98 1.51
N HIS A 46 -21.78 -16.21 1.99
CA HIS A 46 -22.91 -17.03 2.43
C HIS A 46 -23.33 -16.73 3.89
N LYS A 47 -22.51 -16.03 4.67
CA LYS A 47 -22.80 -15.65 6.06
C LYS A 47 -23.59 -14.34 6.17
N TYR A 48 -23.47 -13.44 5.18
CA TYR A 48 -24.10 -12.12 5.18
C TYR A 48 -24.83 -11.87 3.87
N SER A 49 -26.09 -11.42 3.94
CA SER A 49 -26.92 -11.14 2.76
C SER A 49 -26.57 -9.82 2.06
N VAL A 50 -25.96 -8.88 2.79
CA VAL A 50 -25.57 -7.56 2.31
C VAL A 50 -24.38 -7.03 3.11
N ILE A 51 -23.63 -6.09 2.54
CA ILE A 51 -22.60 -5.32 3.23
C ILE A 51 -23.22 -4.00 3.69
N ASP A 52 -23.28 -3.79 5.01
CA ASP A 52 -23.70 -2.52 5.62
C ASP A 52 -22.53 -1.93 6.44
N PRO A 53 -21.90 -0.83 5.97
CA PRO A 53 -20.77 -0.21 6.66
C PRO A 53 -21.11 0.39 8.03
N SER A 54 -22.39 0.59 8.36
CA SER A 54 -22.82 1.15 9.65
C SER A 54 -22.93 0.11 10.76
N ILE A 55 -22.89 -1.17 10.39
CA ILE A 55 -23.00 -2.31 11.31
C ILE A 55 -21.59 -2.87 11.57
N GLU A 56 -21.22 -2.98 12.85
CA GLU A 56 -19.94 -3.57 13.24
C GLU A 56 -19.91 -5.07 12.93
N GLN A 57 -18.84 -5.52 12.27
CA GLN A 57 -18.62 -6.92 11.91
C GLN A 57 -17.33 -7.40 12.58
N ALA A 58 -17.44 -7.87 13.83
CA ALA A 58 -16.30 -8.17 14.71
C ALA A 58 -15.36 -9.29 14.21
N GLU A 59 -15.75 -10.05 13.17
CA GLU A 59 -14.94 -11.15 12.61
C GLU A 59 -14.11 -10.75 11.38
N LEU A 60 -14.18 -9.48 10.93
CA LEU A 60 -13.31 -8.90 9.89
C LEU A 60 -12.06 -8.27 10.50
#